data_AF-D3T4Z2-F1
#
_entry.id   AF-D3T4Z2-F1
#
_cell.length_a   1.000
_cell.length_b   1.000
_cell.length_c   1.000
_cell.angle_alpha   90.00
_cell.angle_beta   90.00
_cell.angle_gamma   90.00
#
_symmetry.space_group_name_H-M   'P 1'
#
loop_
_entity.id
_entity.type
_entity.pdbx_description
1 polymer ?
#
loop_
_entity_poly.entity_id
_entity_poly.type
_entity_poly.pdbx_seq_one_letter_code
_entity_poly.pdbx_strand_id
1 'polypeptide(L)'
;MDFLDFLKRTFNNENNKEEEKVKKEKRTDKYEKNEEETELVAAITAAVALYLQADASTFYVKSILRLPDTAPVWSKVGRLEQIRTRLN
;
A
#
# COMPACT_ATOMS: atom_id res chain seq x y z
N MET A 1 5.02 32.10 -46.66
CA MET A 1 5.82 30.98 -46.10
C MET A 1 6.20 31.41 -44.71
N ASP A 2 5.41 30.98 -43.73
CA ASP A 2 5.48 31.53 -42.38
C ASP A 2 6.46 30.73 -41.52
N PHE A 3 7.28 31.44 -40.74
CA PHE A 3 8.32 30.88 -39.87
C PHE A 3 7.79 29.86 -38.86
N LEU A 4 6.54 30.02 -38.43
CA LEU A 4 5.89 29.12 -37.48
C LEU A 4 5.56 27.75 -38.09
N ASP A 5 5.27 27.68 -39.38
CA ASP A 5 5.03 26.41 -40.08
C ASP A 5 6.33 25.61 -40.24
N PHE A 6 7.46 26.29 -40.38
CA PHE A 6 8.79 25.66 -40.41
C PHE A 6 9.15 25.06 -39.04
N LEU A 7 8.97 25.81 -37.96
CA LEU A 7 9.18 25.36 -36.58
C LEU A 7 8.28 24.16 -36.21
N LYS A 8 7.00 24.22 -36.58
CA LYS A 8 6.05 23.14 -36.30
C LYS A 8 6.39 21.87 -37.08
N ARG A 9 6.96 22.00 -38.29
CA ARG A 9 7.44 20.89 -39.11
C ARG A 9 8.75 20.27 -38.61
N THR A 10 9.62 21.06 -37.96
CA THR A 10 10.85 20.53 -37.33
C THR A 10 10.61 19.79 -36.03
N PHE A 11 9.60 20.19 -35.23
CA PHE A 11 9.32 19.56 -33.93
C PHE A 11 8.35 18.37 -33.99
N ASN A 12 7.66 18.14 -35.10
CA ASN A 12 6.60 17.14 -35.20
C ASN A 12 7.00 15.86 -35.97
N ASN A 13 8.31 15.58 -36.12
CA ASN A 13 8.78 14.36 -36.76
C ASN A 13 9.97 13.74 -36.01
N GLU A 14 9.68 13.16 -34.84
CA GLU A 14 10.43 12.06 -34.25
C GLU A 14 9.54 11.43 -33.15
N ASN A 15 8.94 10.27 -33.43
CA ASN A 15 8.58 9.17 -32.50
C ASN A 15 7.96 9.58 -31.14
N ASN A 16 6.64 9.48 -30.91
CA ASN A 16 5.89 8.25 -30.68
C ASN A 16 6.57 7.26 -29.70
N LYS A 17 6.43 7.49 -28.39
CA LYS A 17 6.21 6.50 -27.29
C LYS A 17 6.29 7.19 -25.92
N GLU A 18 5.52 6.65 -24.96
CA GLU A 18 5.52 6.96 -23.52
C GLU A 18 4.54 8.06 -23.04
N GLU A 19 3.26 7.63 -22.99
CA GLU A 19 2.45 7.59 -21.76
C GLU A 19 2.42 8.84 -20.87
N GLU A 20 1.34 9.59 -21.05
CA GLU A 20 0.50 10.21 -20.02
C GLU A 20 0.89 9.91 -18.55
N LYS A 21 1.89 10.63 -18.01
CA LYS A 21 2.04 10.77 -16.55
C LYS A 21 1.12 11.87 -16.05
N VAL A 22 -0.12 11.48 -15.79
CA VAL A 22 -1.04 12.17 -14.88
C VAL A 22 -0.26 12.56 -13.62
N LYS A 23 -0.12 13.87 -13.39
CA LYS A 23 0.39 14.43 -12.13
C LYS A 23 -0.54 13.99 -10.99
N LYS A 24 -0.25 12.86 -10.36
CA LYS A 24 -0.74 12.57 -9.00
C LYS A 24 0.04 13.48 -8.06
N GLU A 25 -0.62 14.51 -7.54
CA GLU A 25 -0.14 15.27 -6.40
C GLU A 25 0.26 14.31 -5.29
N LYS A 26 1.56 14.20 -5.03
CA LYS A 26 2.06 13.56 -3.82
C LYS A 26 1.75 14.49 -2.67
N ARG A 27 0.66 14.21 -1.93
CA ARG A 27 0.54 14.69 -0.55
C ARG A 27 1.68 14.05 0.24
N THR A 28 2.73 14.82 0.47
CA THR A 28 3.80 14.43 1.40
C THR A 28 3.33 14.73 2.80
N ASP A 29 2.52 13.83 3.35
CA ASP A 29 2.38 13.75 4.80
C ASP A 29 3.72 13.22 5.33
N LYS A 30 4.53 14.11 5.89
CA LYS A 30 5.78 13.77 6.57
C LYS A 30 5.45 13.01 7.86
N TYR A 31 5.23 11.71 7.75
CA TYR A 31 5.37 10.80 8.88
C TYR A 31 6.85 10.41 8.96
N GLU A 32 7.49 10.65 10.11
CA GLU A 32 8.73 9.94 10.45
C GLU A 32 8.45 8.46 10.25
N LYS A 33 9.16 7.86 9.29
CA LYS A 33 8.89 6.51 8.84
C LYS A 33 9.45 5.56 9.89
N ASN A 34 8.62 5.22 10.88
CA ASN A 34 8.96 4.18 11.84
C ASN A 34 9.12 2.86 11.07
N GLU A 35 10.32 2.26 11.16
CA GLU A 35 10.65 1.02 10.43
C GLU A 35 9.67 -0.11 10.80
N GLU A 36 9.32 -0.23 12.09
CA GLU A 36 8.36 -1.23 12.58
C GLU A 36 6.97 -1.06 11.97
N GLU A 37 6.51 0.17 11.78
CA GLU A 37 5.21 0.44 11.16
C GLU A 37 5.23 0.11 9.66
N THR A 38 6.36 0.35 9.00
CA THR A 38 6.54 0.02 7.58
C THR A 38 6.53 -1.50 7.36
N GLU A 39 7.24 -2.24 8.21
CA GLU A 39 7.26 -3.70 8.18
C GLU A 39 5.87 -4.28 8.46
N LEU A 40 5.15 -3.73 9.43
CA LEU A 40 3.79 -4.16 9.76
C LEU A 40 2.84 -3.96 8.58
N VAL A 41 2.87 -2.79 7.94
CA VAL A 41 2.05 -2.51 6.75
C VAL A 41 2.41 -3.44 5.60
N ALA A 42 3.70 -3.70 5.37
CA ALA A 42 4.17 -4.60 4.32
C ALA A 42 3.68 -6.04 4.54
N ALA A 43 3.81 -6.56 5.76
CA ALA A 43 3.37 -7.90 6.12
C ALA A 43 1.86 -8.08 5.95
N ILE A 44 1.06 -7.12 6.42
CA ILE A 44 -0.40 -7.13 6.25
C ILE A 44 -0.77 -7.07 4.77
N THR A 45 -0.13 -6.19 4.00
CA THR A 45 -0.40 -6.03 2.57
C THR A 45 -0.08 -7.32 1.80
N ALA A 46 1.05 -7.96 2.08
CA ALA A 46 1.42 -9.23 1.45
C ALA A 46 0.41 -10.35 1.78
N ALA A 47 0.01 -10.50 3.04
CA ALA A 47 -0.94 -11.52 3.46
C ALA A 47 -2.32 -11.34 2.80
N VAL A 48 -2.82 -10.11 2.74
CA VAL A 48 -4.11 -9.80 2.12
C VAL A 48 -4.07 -9.95 0.61
N ALA A 49 -2.99 -9.53 -0.05
CA ALA A 49 -2.80 -9.71 -1.49
C ALA A 49 -2.83 -11.20 -1.87
N LEU A 50 -2.13 -12.05 -1.10
CA LEU A 50 -2.16 -13.49 -1.28
C LEU A 50 -3.54 -14.10 -1.04
N TYR A 51 -4.24 -13.69 0.03
CA TYR A 51 -5.58 -14.18 0.34
C TYR A 51 -6.60 -13.83 -0.75
N LEU A 52 -6.52 -12.61 -1.30
CA LEU A 52 -7.42 -12.13 -2.35
C LEU A 52 -7.00 -12.57 -3.75
N GLN A 53 -5.85 -13.23 -3.92
CA GLN A 53 -5.24 -13.54 -5.22
C GLN A 53 -5.17 -12.32 -6.14
N ALA A 54 -4.82 -11.16 -5.56
CA ALA A 54 -4.80 -9.88 -6.24
C ALA A 54 -3.46 -9.18 -6.06
N ASP A 55 -3.14 -8.27 -6.96
CA ASP A 55 -1.91 -7.48 -6.86
C ASP A 55 -1.96 -6.50 -5.68
N ALA A 56 -0.80 -6.25 -5.07
CA ALA A 56 -0.66 -5.35 -3.92
C ALA A 56 -1.04 -3.88 -4.22
N SER A 57 -1.20 -3.51 -5.49
CA SER A 57 -1.66 -2.18 -5.92
C SER A 57 -3.19 -2.02 -5.90
N THR A 58 -3.93 -3.12 -5.75
CA THR A 58 -5.41 -3.13 -5.82
C THR A 58 -6.05 -2.46 -4.59
N PHE A 59 -5.36 -2.49 -3.46
CA PHE A 59 -5.84 -1.92 -2.20
C PHE A 59 -4.72 -1.18 -1.47
N TYR A 60 -5.08 -0.43 -0.42
CA TYR A 60 -4.12 0.24 0.44
C TYR A 60 -4.57 0.16 1.90
N VAL A 61 -3.61 0.06 2.81
CA VAL A 61 -3.87 0.11 4.25
C VAL A 61 -3.99 1.58 4.65
N LYS A 62 -5.20 2.02 5.01
CA LYS A 62 -5.47 3.41 5.40
C LYS A 62 -5.04 3.72 6.84
N SER A 63 -5.32 2.80 7.77
CA SER A 63 -5.05 3.00 9.20
C SER A 63 -4.97 1.64 9.90
N ILE A 64 -4.05 1.54 10.87
CA ILE A 64 -3.90 0.40 11.77
C ILE A 64 -4.16 0.91 13.18
N LEU A 65 -5.25 0.48 13.81
CA LEU A 65 -5.61 0.86 15.17
C LEU A 65 -5.25 -0.29 16.12
N ARG A 66 -4.33 -0.04 17.06
CA ARG A 66 -4.03 -0.98 18.15
C ARG A 66 -5.07 -0.80 19.25
N LEU A 67 -5.89 -1.81 19.48
CA LEU A 67 -6.84 -1.81 20.59
C LEU A 67 -6.14 -2.37 21.85
N PRO A 68 -6.38 -1.76 23.04
CA PRO A 68 -5.90 -2.33 24.28
C PRO A 68 -6.58 -3.67 24.56
N ASP A 69 -5.87 -4.59 25.23
CA ASP A 69 -6.45 -5.85 25.68
C ASP A 69 -7.41 -5.56 26.84
N THR A 70 -8.71 -5.51 26.54
CA THR A 70 -9.78 -5.30 27.53
C THR A 70 -10.32 -6.62 28.09
N ALA A 71 -9.78 -7.77 27.67
CA ALA A 71 -10.29 -9.05 28.12
C ALA A 71 -9.88 -9.31 29.58
N PRO A 72 -10.81 -9.80 30.43
CA PRO A 72 -10.45 -10.18 31.79
C PRO A 72 -9.49 -11.38 31.77
N VAL A 73 -8.60 -11.43 32.78
CA VAL A 73 -7.53 -12.43 32.87
C VAL A 73 -8.08 -13.86 32.73
N TRP A 74 -9.21 -14.16 33.37
CA TRP A 74 -9.82 -15.51 33.33
C TRP A 74 -10.23 -15.93 31.92
N SER A 75 -10.74 -15.00 31.10
CA SER A 75 -11.08 -15.29 29.70
C SER A 75 -9.85 -15.59 28.85
N LYS A 76 -8.72 -14.92 29.12
CA LYS A 76 -7.46 -15.16 28.40
C LYS A 76 -6.87 -16.52 28.76
N VAL A 77 -6.81 -16.82 30.06
CA VAL A 77 -6.32 -18.11 30.57
C VAL A 77 -7.20 -19.26 30.08
N GLY A 78 -8.53 -19.11 30.13
CA GLY A 78 -9.46 -20.13 29.65
C GLY A 78 -9.28 -20.45 28.16
N ARG A 79 -9.11 -19.45 27.28
CA ARG A 79 -8.83 -19.69 25.85
C ARG A 79 -7.50 -20.40 25.63
N LEU A 80 -6.46 -19.97 26.34
CA LEU A 80 -5.13 -20.57 26.21
C LEU A 80 -5.14 -22.04 26.62
N GLU A 81 -5.87 -22.37 27.69
CA GLU A 81 -6.02 -23.76 28.14
C GLU A 81 -6.74 -24.61 27.09
N GLN A 82 -7.85 -24.12 26.53
CA GLN A 82 -8.58 -24.83 25.47
C GLN A 82 -7.72 -25.11 24.23
N ILE A 83 -6.85 -24.15 23.85
CA ILE A 83 -5.91 -24.34 22.73
C ILE A 83 -4.88 -25.41 23.08
N ARG A 84 -4.30 -25.36 24.29
CA ARG A 84 -3.32 -26.36 24.74
C ARG A 84 -3.90 -27.76 24.77
N THR A 85 -5.11 -27.93 25.29
CA THR A 85 -5.78 -29.24 25.31
C THR A 85 -5.98 -29.82 23.91
N ARG A 86 -6.17 -28.98 22.89
CA ARG A 86 -6.37 -29.43 21.50
C ARG A 86 -5.08 -29.67 20.72
N LEU A 87 -3.95 -29.17 21.22
CA LEU A 87 -2.63 -29.30 20.59
C LEU A 87 -1.76 -30.39 21.21
N ASN A 88 -2.17 -30.95 22.35
CA ASN A 88 -1.63 -32.19 22.92
C ASN A 88 -2.39 -33.40 22.37
#